data_AF-A0A497RU22-F1
#
_entry.id   AF-A0A497RU22-F1
#
_cell.length_a   1.000
_cell.length_b   1.000
_cell.length_c   1.000
_cell.angle_alpha   90.00
_cell.angle_beta   90.00
_cell.angle_gamma   90.00
#
_symmetry.space_group_name_H-M   'P 1'
#
loop_
_entity.id
_entity.type
_entity.pdbx_description
1 polymer ?
#
loop_
_entity_poly.entity_id
_entity_poly.type
_entity_poly.pdbx_seq_one_letter_code
_entity_poly.pdbx_strand_id
1 'polypeptide(L)'
;MKTPDLKPRIMNLNLEYVNKLLGMDFSMREVKELLERMRYGVKLKNGKFEVLIPAYRTDVLHPIDLVEDIAIAYGYKNFKPEMPRLFTLGEGDKFENFLSRVRELMLGFGFQEVLTLIMTNRENLFRRMNIRVEKVIEAENPVSLEHCVARNWLIPSLMQVLEKNKNREYPQRIFEIGDCINSKGKDEKKLAGVVAHSRANFSEIKAIFTGFLESLWLKYEIKREEHGSFIKGRCASSEYGFFGEISPVVIENFGLEMPVTAFELDLNLIFKNFGKI
;
A
#
# COMPACT_ATOMS: atom_id res chain seq x y z
N MET A 1 42.90 20.35 26.86
CA MET A 1 42.69 19.99 25.43
C MET A 1 42.44 21.27 24.65
N LYS A 2 43.12 21.49 23.52
CA LYS A 2 42.81 22.61 22.61
C LYS A 2 41.72 22.13 21.65
N THR A 3 40.60 22.83 21.61
CA THR A 3 39.49 22.58 20.67
C THR A 3 39.33 23.79 19.74
N PRO A 4 38.88 23.58 18.48
CA PRO A 4 38.61 22.27 17.86
C PRO A 4 39.89 21.54 17.40
N ASP A 5 39.90 20.20 17.45
CA ASP A 5 40.92 19.38 16.78
C ASP A 5 40.50 19.15 15.32
N LEU A 6 41.23 19.77 14.40
CA LEU A 6 40.95 19.72 12.96
C LEU A 6 41.91 18.78 12.21
N LYS A 7 42.61 17.90 12.94
CA LYS A 7 43.49 16.92 12.30
C LYS A 7 42.68 15.96 11.42
N PRO A 8 43.15 15.67 10.19
CA PRO A 8 42.50 14.69 9.32
C PRO A 8 42.43 13.32 9.96
N ARG A 9 41.29 12.65 9.81
CA ARG A 9 41.17 11.22 10.16
C ARG A 9 41.85 10.40 9.08
N ILE A 10 42.52 9.33 9.48
CA ILE A 10 43.21 8.42 8.55
C ILE A 10 42.33 7.20 8.33
N MET A 11 42.11 6.85 7.06
CA MET A 11 41.44 5.62 6.67
C MET A 11 42.23 4.90 5.59
N ASN A 12 42.39 3.58 5.74
CA ASN A 12 43.09 2.77 4.77
C ASN A 12 42.11 2.20 3.74
N LEU A 13 42.46 2.28 2.46
CA LEU A 13 41.67 1.74 1.36
C LEU A 13 42.54 0.85 0.47
N ASN A 14 42.00 -0.29 0.03
CA ASN A 14 42.66 -1.23 -0.88
C ASN A 14 42.10 -1.05 -2.30
N LEU A 15 42.97 -1.01 -3.31
CA LEU A 15 42.58 -0.95 -4.72
C LEU A 15 41.68 -2.11 -5.13
N GLU A 16 41.99 -3.33 -4.69
CA GLU A 16 41.21 -4.52 -5.03
C GLU A 16 39.76 -4.39 -4.54
N TYR A 17 39.58 -3.80 -3.36
CA TYR A 17 38.26 -3.54 -2.80
C TYR A 17 37.48 -2.51 -3.63
N VAL A 18 38.13 -1.42 -4.07
CA VAL A 18 37.54 -0.41 -4.95
C VAL A 18 37.10 -1.03 -6.27
N ASN A 19 38.01 -1.73 -6.95
CA ASN A 19 37.77 -2.33 -8.26
C ASN A 19 36.68 -3.40 -8.23
N LYS A 20 36.69 -4.25 -7.19
CA LYS A 20 35.66 -5.28 -6.99
C LYS A 20 34.26 -4.70 -6.84
N LEU A 21 34.12 -3.60 -6.09
CA LEU A 21 32.81 -2.99 -5.83
C LEU A 21 32.31 -2.16 -7.00
N LEU A 22 33.21 -1.44 -7.67
CA LEU A 22 32.88 -0.59 -8.80
C LEU A 22 32.77 -1.37 -10.12
N GLY A 23 33.27 -2.61 -10.16
CA GLY A 23 33.31 -3.42 -11.38
C GLY A 23 34.25 -2.81 -12.43
N MET A 24 35.34 -2.19 -11.99
CA MET A 24 36.28 -1.44 -12.83
C MET A 24 37.71 -1.93 -12.60
N ASP A 25 38.59 -1.67 -13.56
CA ASP A 25 40.02 -1.98 -13.46
C ASP A 25 40.86 -0.70 -13.30
N PHE A 26 40.54 0.11 -12.28
CA PHE A 26 41.33 1.32 -12.03
C PHE A 26 42.75 0.99 -11.58
N SER A 27 43.69 1.81 -12.01
CA SER A 27 45.06 1.84 -11.51
C SER A 27 45.16 2.62 -10.19
N MET A 28 46.25 2.40 -9.44
CA MET A 28 46.54 3.16 -8.22
C MET A 28 46.58 4.67 -8.45
N ARG A 29 47.03 5.09 -9.63
CA ARG A 29 47.13 6.50 -10.02
C ARG A 29 45.75 7.11 -10.27
N GLU A 30 44.89 6.43 -11.01
CA GLU A 30 43.54 6.91 -11.30
C GLU A 30 42.72 7.06 -10.01
N VAL A 31 42.73 6.04 -9.13
CA VAL A 31 42.01 6.13 -7.85
C VAL A 31 42.53 7.27 -6.98
N LYS A 32 43.85 7.49 -6.95
CA LYS A 32 44.44 8.64 -6.26
C LYS A 32 43.91 9.97 -6.81
N GLU A 33 43.97 10.16 -8.13
CA GLU A 33 43.48 11.37 -8.79
C GLU A 33 41.98 11.60 -8.53
N LEU A 34 41.17 10.53 -8.51
CA LEU A 34 39.75 10.58 -8.20
C LEU A 34 39.48 10.99 -6.75
N LEU A 35 40.18 10.41 -5.78
CA LEU A 35 40.09 10.80 -4.37
C LEU A 35 40.56 12.24 -4.13
N GLU A 36 41.64 12.66 -4.79
CA GLU A 36 42.15 14.05 -4.70
C GLU A 36 41.17 15.06 -5.30
N ARG A 37 40.47 14.71 -6.40
CA ARG A 37 39.37 15.52 -6.95
C ARG A 37 38.22 15.69 -5.95
N MET A 38 38.01 14.72 -5.06
CA MET A 38 37.05 14.79 -3.95
C MET A 38 37.63 15.44 -2.68
N ARG A 39 38.79 16.07 -2.79
CA ARG A 39 39.50 16.82 -1.74
C ARG A 39 40.04 15.97 -0.59
N TYR A 40 40.30 14.69 -0.83
CA TYR A 40 41.06 13.88 0.11
C TYR A 40 42.56 14.09 -0.06
N GLY A 41 43.29 14.07 1.05
CA GLY A 41 44.74 13.88 0.98
C GLY A 41 45.04 12.39 0.82
N VAL A 42 45.85 11.99 -0.15
CA VAL A 42 46.11 10.56 -0.40
C VAL A 42 47.60 10.26 -0.35
N LYS A 43 48.00 9.33 0.52
CA LYS A 43 49.36 8.80 0.58
C LYS A 43 49.35 7.34 0.14
N LEU A 44 50.38 6.93 -0.61
CA LEU A 44 50.58 5.54 -0.98
C LEU A 44 51.58 4.90 -0.02
N LYS A 45 51.17 3.84 0.67
CA LYS A 45 52.01 3.11 1.63
C LYS A 45 51.77 1.62 1.53
N ASN A 46 52.83 0.84 1.30
CA ASN A 46 52.78 -0.63 1.20
C ASN A 46 51.70 -1.15 0.22
N GLY A 47 51.53 -0.48 -0.93
CA GLY A 47 50.53 -0.86 -1.93
C GLY A 47 49.08 -0.55 -1.54
N LYS A 48 48.83 0.24 -0.48
CA LYS A 48 47.49 0.70 -0.06
C LYS A 48 47.40 2.23 -0.06
N PHE A 49 46.18 2.74 -0.11
CA PHE A 49 45.89 4.15 0.08
C PHE A 49 45.72 4.45 1.58
N GLU A 50 46.49 5.40 2.09
CA GLU A 50 46.27 6.05 3.37
C GLU A 50 45.57 7.39 3.07
N VAL A 51 44.25 7.41 3.23
CA VAL A 51 43.38 8.53 2.89
C VAL A 51 43.19 9.42 4.12
N LEU A 52 43.56 10.69 3.97
CA LEU A 52 43.42 11.76 4.94
C LEU A 52 42.08 12.44 4.71
N ILE A 53 41.12 12.11 5.56
CA ILE A 53 39.76 12.63 5.56
C ILE A 53 39.77 13.99 6.27
N PRO A 54 39.47 15.09 5.58
CA PRO A 54 39.41 16.42 6.19
C PRO A 54 38.37 16.47 7.31
N ALA A 55 38.60 17.30 8.33
CA ALA A 55 37.70 17.41 9.50
C ALA A 55 36.26 17.85 9.15
N TYR A 56 36.04 18.48 7.99
CA TYR A 56 34.71 18.86 7.51
C TYR A 56 33.93 17.72 6.83
N ARG A 57 34.59 16.60 6.46
CA ARG A 57 33.93 15.40 5.92
C ARG A 57 33.53 14.48 7.08
N THR A 58 32.46 14.87 7.78
CA THR A 58 31.91 14.10 8.92
C THR A 58 31.10 12.89 8.49
N ASP A 59 30.70 12.86 7.22
CA ASP A 59 29.95 11.81 6.54
C ASP A 59 30.77 10.53 6.29
N VAL A 60 32.10 10.62 6.26
CA VAL A 60 32.98 9.47 5.97
C VAL A 60 33.22 8.64 7.22
N LEU A 61 32.53 7.51 7.30
CA LEU A 61 32.51 6.61 8.45
C LEU A 61 33.11 5.24 8.14
N HIS A 62 33.06 4.80 6.87
CA HIS A 62 33.49 3.49 6.41
C HIS A 62 34.24 3.59 5.07
N PRO A 63 35.17 2.65 4.74
CA PRO A 63 35.88 2.65 3.46
C PRO A 63 34.98 2.67 2.21
N ILE A 64 33.72 2.25 2.33
CA ILE A 64 32.74 2.28 1.24
C ILE A 64 32.37 3.71 0.83
N ASP A 65 32.42 4.67 1.76
CA ASP A 65 32.11 6.09 1.48
C ASP A 65 33.21 6.69 0.59
N LEU A 66 34.45 6.24 0.75
CA LEU A 66 35.55 6.60 -0.15
C LEU A 66 35.37 5.97 -1.54
N VAL A 67 34.82 4.75 -1.62
CA VAL A 67 34.50 4.10 -2.89
C VAL A 67 33.36 4.85 -3.61
N GLU A 68 32.36 5.32 -2.88
CA GLU A 68 31.29 6.19 -3.42
C GLU A 68 31.88 7.49 -3.98
N ASP A 69 32.76 8.17 -3.25
CA ASP A 69 33.42 9.38 -3.72
C ASP A 69 34.27 9.14 -4.98
N ILE A 70 34.96 7.99 -5.07
CA ILE A 70 35.67 7.56 -6.28
C ILE A 70 34.68 7.42 -7.45
N ALA A 71 33.51 6.80 -7.24
CA ALA A 71 32.49 6.66 -8.27
C ALA A 71 31.91 8.01 -8.71
N ILE A 72 31.67 8.93 -7.77
CA ILE A 72 31.20 10.30 -8.06
C ILE A 72 32.24 11.06 -8.88
N ALA A 73 33.52 11.02 -8.47
CA ALA A 73 34.60 11.68 -9.18
C ALA A 73 34.82 11.12 -10.58
N TYR A 74 34.68 9.80 -10.73
CA TYR A 74 34.75 9.13 -12.02
C TYR A 74 33.58 9.52 -12.90
N GLY A 75 32.40 9.69 -12.29
CA GLY A 75 31.16 10.07 -12.93
C GLY A 75 30.34 8.84 -13.30
N TYR A 76 29.15 8.70 -12.71
CA TYR A 76 28.26 7.56 -12.91
C TYR A 76 27.95 7.22 -14.38
N LYS A 77 27.98 8.22 -15.27
CA LYS A 77 27.72 8.04 -16.71
C LYS A 77 28.81 7.25 -17.44
N ASN A 78 30.00 7.12 -16.84
CA ASN A 78 31.13 6.43 -17.46
C ASN A 78 31.14 4.93 -17.17
N PHE A 79 30.29 4.46 -16.24
CA PHE A 79 30.12 3.03 -15.99
C PHE A 79 29.32 2.39 -17.13
N LYS A 80 29.80 1.25 -17.63
CA LYS A 80 29.06 0.43 -18.57
C LYS A 80 28.08 -0.44 -17.79
N PRO A 81 26.77 -0.36 -18.04
CA PRO A 81 25.80 -1.24 -17.38
C PRO A 81 26.12 -2.72 -17.67
N GLU A 82 26.16 -3.54 -16.64
CA GLU A 82 26.28 -5.00 -16.76
C GLU A 82 25.01 -5.66 -16.17
N MET A 83 24.50 -6.68 -16.86
CA MET A 83 23.40 -7.50 -16.34
C MET A 83 23.93 -8.41 -15.22
N PRO A 84 23.30 -8.44 -14.03
CA PRO A 84 23.66 -9.39 -13.00
C PRO A 84 23.57 -10.83 -13.52
N ARG A 85 24.63 -11.61 -13.34
CA ARG A 85 24.68 -13.02 -13.76
C ARG A 85 24.04 -13.92 -12.71
N LEU A 86 22.78 -13.65 -12.38
CA LEU A 86 21.98 -14.39 -11.42
C LEU A 86 20.73 -14.92 -12.13
N PHE A 87 20.63 -16.24 -12.26
CA PHE A 87 19.42 -16.89 -12.76
C PHE A 87 18.49 -17.20 -11.59
N THR A 88 17.29 -16.61 -11.60
CA THR A 88 16.23 -16.87 -10.63
C THR A 88 14.91 -17.04 -11.34
N LEU A 89 14.09 -17.99 -10.88
CA LEU A 89 12.70 -18.13 -11.32
C LEU A 89 11.80 -17.35 -10.35
N GLY A 90 11.05 -16.38 -10.88
CA GLY A 90 10.02 -15.67 -10.12
C GLY A 90 8.65 -16.30 -10.33
N GLU A 91 7.83 -16.33 -9.29
CA GLU A 91 6.41 -16.63 -9.38
C GLU A 91 5.60 -15.48 -8.79
N GLY A 92 4.38 -15.28 -9.31
CA GLY A 92 3.46 -14.30 -8.75
C GLY A 92 2.93 -14.78 -7.40
N ASP A 93 2.79 -13.87 -6.44
CA ASP A 93 2.19 -14.20 -5.15
C ASP A 93 0.78 -14.78 -5.34
N LYS A 94 0.49 -15.89 -4.65
CA LYS A 94 -0.76 -16.62 -4.82
C LYS A 94 -1.98 -15.78 -4.44
N PHE A 95 -1.83 -14.91 -3.44
CA PHE A 95 -2.90 -14.03 -3.00
C PHE A 95 -3.14 -12.92 -4.02
N GLU A 96 -2.10 -12.29 -4.56
CA GLU A 96 -2.25 -11.28 -5.63
C GLU A 96 -2.87 -11.85 -6.91
N ASN A 97 -2.51 -13.08 -7.28
CA ASN A 97 -3.15 -13.78 -8.39
C ASN A 97 -4.64 -14.04 -8.11
N PHE A 98 -5.00 -14.39 -6.87
CA PHE A 98 -6.39 -14.53 -6.45
C PHE A 98 -7.14 -13.19 -6.50
N LEU A 99 -6.55 -12.09 -6.01
CA LEU A 99 -7.16 -10.76 -6.06
C LEU A 99 -7.43 -10.32 -7.50
N SER A 100 -6.52 -10.62 -8.43
CA SER A 100 -6.72 -10.34 -9.86
C SER A 100 -7.95 -11.06 -10.42
N ARG A 101 -8.16 -12.34 -10.06
CA ARG A 101 -9.38 -13.07 -10.44
C ARG A 101 -10.64 -12.49 -9.81
N VAL A 102 -10.57 -12.04 -8.55
CA VAL A 102 -11.69 -11.37 -7.89
C VAL A 102 -12.07 -10.07 -8.62
N ARG A 103 -11.09 -9.28 -9.07
CA ARG A 103 -11.36 -8.07 -9.89
C ARG A 103 -12.08 -8.45 -11.18
N GLU A 104 -11.59 -9.44 -11.91
CA GLU A 104 -12.22 -9.90 -13.16
C GLU A 104 -13.67 -10.34 -12.95
N LEU A 105 -13.97 -11.06 -11.85
CA LEU A 105 -15.34 -11.43 -11.51
C LEU A 105 -16.22 -10.21 -11.27
N MET A 106 -15.76 -9.24 -10.50
CA MET A 106 -16.51 -8.02 -10.22
C MET A 106 -16.78 -7.18 -11.47
N LEU A 107 -15.81 -7.11 -12.40
CA LEU A 107 -16.01 -6.54 -13.73
C LEU A 107 -17.08 -7.30 -14.51
N GLY A 108 -17.10 -8.64 -14.42
CA GLY A 108 -18.13 -9.50 -15.01
C GLY A 108 -19.53 -9.26 -14.45
N PHE A 109 -19.65 -8.88 -13.17
CA PHE A 109 -20.92 -8.43 -12.56
C PHE A 109 -21.34 -6.99 -12.96
N GLY A 110 -20.54 -6.33 -13.80
CA GLY A 110 -20.81 -4.99 -14.31
C GLY A 110 -20.49 -3.87 -13.31
N PHE A 111 -19.56 -4.11 -12.38
CA PHE A 111 -19.06 -3.07 -11.48
C PHE A 111 -17.83 -2.39 -12.06
N GLN A 112 -17.66 -1.11 -11.73
CA GLN A 112 -16.46 -0.32 -12.00
C GLN A 112 -15.58 -0.27 -10.74
N GLU A 113 -14.30 -0.65 -10.87
CA GLU A 113 -13.35 -0.54 -9.76
C GLU A 113 -13.03 0.94 -9.48
N VAL A 114 -13.01 1.30 -8.19
CA VAL A 114 -12.56 2.59 -7.68
C VAL A 114 -11.45 2.38 -6.66
N LEU A 115 -10.61 3.41 -6.48
CA LEU A 115 -9.54 3.41 -5.49
C LEU A 115 -9.74 4.59 -4.55
N THR A 116 -10.01 4.29 -3.27
CA THR A 116 -10.17 5.32 -2.24
C THR A 116 -8.99 5.33 -1.27
N LEU A 117 -8.87 6.42 -0.50
CA LEU A 117 -7.80 6.55 0.48
C LEU A 117 -8.07 5.63 1.69
N ILE A 118 -7.00 5.02 2.20
CA ILE A 118 -7.05 4.22 3.43
C ILE A 118 -7.31 5.12 4.65
N MET A 119 -6.76 6.34 4.64
CA MET A 119 -6.97 7.32 5.71
C MET A 119 -8.27 8.10 5.49
N THR A 120 -9.07 8.20 6.53
CA THR A 120 -10.37 8.87 6.60
C THR A 120 -10.56 9.47 8.01
N ASN A 121 -11.79 9.67 8.45
CA ASN A 121 -12.12 10.17 9.77
C ASN A 121 -13.27 9.39 10.42
N ARG A 122 -13.45 9.57 11.74
CA ARG A 122 -14.50 8.87 12.51
C ARG A 122 -15.92 9.24 12.06
N GLU A 123 -16.13 10.48 11.60
CA GLU A 123 -17.44 10.96 11.14
C GLU A 123 -17.93 10.10 9.96
N ASN A 124 -17.08 9.92 8.96
CA ASN A 124 -17.37 9.10 7.79
C ASN A 124 -17.48 7.61 8.12
N LEU A 125 -16.56 7.07 8.93
CA LEU A 125 -16.57 5.64 9.26
C LEU A 125 -17.78 5.21 10.09
N PHE A 126 -18.27 6.05 10.99
CA PHE A 126 -19.25 5.65 12.00
C PHE A 126 -20.53 6.47 11.97
N ARG A 127 -20.42 7.79 12.19
CA ARG A 127 -21.59 8.63 12.45
C ARG A 127 -22.47 8.78 11.22
N ARG A 128 -21.90 9.10 10.06
CA ARG A 128 -22.65 9.16 8.78
C ARG A 128 -23.22 7.79 8.39
N MET A 129 -22.57 6.72 8.82
CA MET A 129 -23.01 5.34 8.62
C MET A 129 -24.02 4.85 9.67
N ASN A 130 -24.47 5.70 10.59
CA ASN A 130 -25.46 5.37 11.62
C ASN A 130 -25.07 4.14 12.48
N ILE A 131 -23.78 4.03 12.82
CA ILE A 131 -23.27 3.00 13.73
C ILE A 131 -22.53 3.63 14.91
N ARG A 132 -22.38 2.84 15.98
CA ARG A 132 -21.62 3.28 17.15
C ARG A 132 -20.14 3.39 16.78
N VAL A 133 -19.47 4.37 17.37
CA VAL A 133 -18.03 4.53 17.21
C VAL A 133 -17.33 3.32 17.83
N GLU A 134 -16.49 2.66 17.05
CA GLU A 134 -15.66 1.54 17.48
C GLU A 134 -14.19 1.95 17.61
N LYS A 135 -13.40 1.05 18.20
CA LYS A 135 -11.95 1.26 18.30
C LYS A 135 -11.30 1.11 16.92
N VAL A 136 -10.57 2.14 16.51
CA VAL A 136 -9.83 2.23 15.24
C VAL A 136 -8.41 2.72 15.48
N ILE A 137 -7.55 2.52 14.48
CA ILE A 137 -6.17 3.00 14.50
C ILE A 137 -6.13 4.42 13.95
N GLU A 138 -5.40 5.29 14.66
CA GLU A 138 -5.36 6.73 14.38
C GLU A 138 -3.93 7.21 14.33
N ALA A 139 -3.68 8.18 13.45
CA ALA A 139 -2.42 8.89 13.43
C ALA A 139 -2.35 9.82 14.65
N GLU A 140 -1.24 9.75 15.40
CA GLU A 140 -1.01 10.60 16.56
C GLU A 140 -0.91 12.09 16.18
N ASN A 141 -0.25 12.39 15.06
CA ASN A 141 -0.06 13.74 14.54
C ASN A 141 -0.56 13.82 13.07
N PRO A 142 -1.88 13.85 12.84
CA PRO A 142 -2.42 13.85 11.49
C PRO A 142 -2.21 15.21 10.82
N VAL A 143 -1.84 15.19 9.53
CA VAL A 143 -1.72 16.41 8.71
C VAL A 143 -3.09 17.06 8.48
N SER A 144 -4.17 16.27 8.50
CA SER A 144 -5.55 16.73 8.36
C SER A 144 -6.50 15.87 9.20
N LEU A 145 -7.51 16.52 9.81
CA LEU A 145 -8.59 15.83 10.51
C LEU A 145 -9.49 15.01 9.59
N GLU A 146 -9.48 15.28 8.28
CA GLU A 146 -10.20 14.48 7.29
C GLU A 146 -9.55 13.11 7.05
N HIS A 147 -8.25 12.98 7.37
CA HIS A 147 -7.43 11.80 7.12
C HIS A 147 -6.62 11.44 8.38
N CYS A 148 -7.30 11.32 9.53
CA CYS A 148 -6.68 11.03 10.83
C CYS A 148 -6.83 9.57 11.28
N VAL A 149 -7.73 8.80 10.66
CA VAL A 149 -8.07 7.42 11.05
C VAL A 149 -7.86 6.47 9.87
N ALA A 150 -7.24 5.32 10.10
CA ALA A 150 -7.20 4.25 9.11
C ALA A 150 -8.54 3.52 9.05
N ARG A 151 -9.11 3.37 7.86
CA ARG A 151 -10.39 2.68 7.66
C ARG A 151 -10.33 1.22 8.12
N ASN A 152 -11.38 0.76 8.80
CA ASN A 152 -11.58 -0.64 9.18
C ASN A 152 -12.56 -1.39 8.26
N TRP A 153 -13.20 -0.69 7.33
CA TRP A 153 -14.15 -1.21 6.34
C TRP A 153 -14.27 -0.24 5.14
N LEU A 154 -14.79 -0.73 4.02
CA LEU A 154 -14.72 -0.06 2.71
C LEU A 154 -16.01 0.66 2.31
N ILE A 155 -17.18 0.18 2.74
CA ILE A 155 -18.48 0.77 2.37
C ILE A 155 -18.54 2.28 2.60
N PRO A 156 -18.07 2.85 3.74
CA PRO A 156 -18.13 4.31 3.94
C PRO A 156 -17.37 5.09 2.87
N SER A 157 -16.21 4.59 2.45
CA SER A 157 -15.42 5.22 1.39
C SER A 157 -16.13 5.14 0.03
N LEU A 158 -16.80 4.01 -0.26
CA LEU A 158 -17.62 3.88 -1.47
C LEU A 158 -18.84 4.83 -1.45
N MET A 159 -19.47 5.03 -0.30
CA MET A 159 -20.54 6.01 -0.13
C MET A 159 -20.07 7.45 -0.42
N GLN A 160 -18.84 7.81 -0.01
CA GLN A 160 -18.24 9.10 -0.38
C GLN A 160 -18.00 9.24 -1.88
N VAL A 161 -17.65 8.15 -2.57
CA VAL A 161 -17.49 8.17 -4.03
C VAL A 161 -18.84 8.42 -4.70
N LEU A 162 -19.92 7.77 -4.24
CA LEU A 162 -21.27 8.05 -4.71
C LEU A 162 -21.67 9.51 -4.43
N GLU A 163 -21.38 10.04 -3.24
CA GLU A 163 -21.67 11.43 -2.86
C GLU A 163 -21.03 12.42 -3.83
N LYS A 164 -19.75 12.21 -4.18
CA LYS A 164 -19.01 13.05 -5.15
C LYS A 164 -19.54 12.91 -6.58
N ASN A 165 -20.22 11.81 -6.90
CA ASN A 165 -20.70 11.47 -8.24
C ASN A 165 -22.23 11.43 -8.33
N LYS A 166 -22.96 11.97 -7.36
CA LYS A 166 -24.43 11.93 -7.35
C LYS A 166 -25.11 12.64 -8.54
N ASN A 167 -24.39 13.57 -9.18
CA ASN A 167 -24.84 14.27 -10.40
C ASN A 167 -24.47 13.53 -11.70
N ARG A 168 -23.91 12.32 -11.61
CA ARG A 168 -23.61 11.46 -12.76
C ARG A 168 -24.76 10.49 -13.01
N GLU A 169 -24.79 9.95 -14.22
CA GLU A 169 -25.84 9.03 -14.64
C GLU A 169 -25.90 7.76 -13.76
N TYR A 170 -27.11 7.27 -13.56
CA TYR A 170 -27.41 6.00 -12.91
C TYR A 170 -27.74 4.94 -13.99
N PRO A 171 -27.53 3.64 -13.73
CA PRO A 171 -27.09 3.04 -12.48
C PRO A 171 -25.59 3.22 -12.21
N GLN A 172 -25.23 3.44 -10.94
CA GLN A 172 -23.83 3.44 -10.51
C GLN A 172 -23.55 2.13 -9.78
N ARG A 173 -22.58 1.36 -10.29
CA ARG A 173 -22.13 0.10 -9.70
C ARG A 173 -20.62 0.19 -9.52
N ILE A 174 -20.18 0.40 -8.29
CA ILE A 174 -18.75 0.57 -7.99
C ILE A 174 -18.29 -0.40 -6.92
N PHE A 175 -17.05 -0.86 -7.04
CA PHE A 175 -16.44 -1.75 -6.08
C PHE A 175 -15.00 -1.35 -5.79
N GLU A 176 -14.48 -1.81 -4.66
CA GLU A 176 -13.07 -1.66 -4.31
C GLU A 176 -12.56 -2.95 -3.68
N ILE A 177 -11.35 -3.36 -4.08
CA ILE A 177 -10.52 -4.28 -3.31
C ILE A 177 -9.46 -3.46 -2.58
N GLY A 178 -9.59 -3.35 -1.27
CA GLY A 178 -8.83 -2.40 -0.49
C GLY A 178 -8.33 -2.95 0.84
N ASP A 179 -7.21 -2.42 1.30
CA ASP A 179 -6.68 -2.70 2.62
C ASP A 179 -7.46 -1.93 3.68
N CYS A 180 -7.82 -2.63 4.76
CA CYS A 180 -8.45 -2.12 5.96
C CYS A 180 -7.59 -2.50 7.16
N ILE A 181 -7.58 -1.66 8.20
CA ILE A 181 -6.82 -1.90 9.42
C ILE A 181 -7.81 -2.22 10.54
N ASN A 182 -7.71 -3.42 11.11
CA ASN A 182 -8.56 -3.78 12.24
C ASN A 182 -8.12 -3.09 13.54
N SER A 183 -8.92 -3.22 14.60
CA SER A 183 -8.68 -2.59 15.90
C SER A 183 -7.40 -3.04 16.62
N LYS A 184 -6.72 -4.08 16.10
CA LYS A 184 -5.43 -4.59 16.58
C LYS A 184 -4.25 -4.12 15.73
N GLY A 185 -4.48 -3.28 14.72
CA GLY A 185 -3.43 -2.78 13.83
C GLY A 185 -2.96 -3.80 12.79
N LYS A 186 -3.81 -4.78 12.44
CA LYS A 186 -3.50 -5.78 11.41
C LYS A 186 -4.25 -5.45 10.13
N ASP A 187 -3.53 -5.60 9.01
CA ASP A 187 -4.05 -5.44 7.67
C ASP A 187 -5.02 -6.58 7.31
N GLU A 188 -6.16 -6.20 6.75
CA GLU A 188 -7.19 -7.07 6.21
C GLU A 188 -7.57 -6.58 4.81
N LYS A 189 -7.43 -7.46 3.82
CA LYS A 189 -7.86 -7.21 2.46
C LYS A 189 -9.35 -7.50 2.35
N LYS A 190 -10.11 -6.49 1.95
CA LYS A 190 -11.56 -6.61 1.81
C LYS A 190 -11.99 -6.29 0.38
N LEU A 191 -13.14 -6.82 0.02
CA LEU A 191 -13.89 -6.45 -1.19
C LEU A 191 -15.19 -5.82 -0.72
N ALA A 192 -15.53 -4.63 -1.22
CA ALA A 192 -16.86 -4.08 -1.06
C ALA A 192 -17.40 -3.59 -2.40
N GLY A 193 -18.73 -3.64 -2.53
CA GLY A 193 -19.43 -3.11 -3.69
C GLY A 193 -20.68 -2.36 -3.26
N VAL A 194 -20.98 -1.27 -3.96
CA VAL A 194 -22.22 -0.51 -3.79
C VAL A 194 -22.92 -0.34 -5.13
N VAL A 195 -24.25 -0.43 -5.10
CA VAL A 195 -25.13 -0.25 -6.26
C VAL A 195 -26.15 0.83 -5.92
N ALA A 196 -26.19 1.88 -6.73
CA ALA A 196 -27.13 2.99 -6.58
C ALA A 196 -27.97 3.15 -7.85
N HIS A 197 -29.30 3.05 -7.72
CA HIS A 197 -30.30 3.38 -8.74
C HIS A 197 -31.71 3.31 -8.16
N SER A 198 -32.69 3.82 -8.90
CA SER A 198 -34.10 3.92 -8.48
C SER A 198 -34.77 2.59 -8.08
N ARG A 199 -34.22 1.44 -8.49
CA ARG A 199 -34.77 0.11 -8.20
C ARG A 199 -33.82 -0.76 -7.35
N ALA A 200 -32.73 -0.19 -6.82
CA ALA A 200 -31.76 -0.95 -6.05
C ALA A 200 -32.44 -1.58 -4.82
N ASN A 201 -32.32 -2.90 -4.69
CA ASN A 201 -33.05 -3.66 -3.67
C ASN A 201 -32.27 -4.89 -3.18
N PHE A 202 -32.76 -5.46 -2.09
CA PHE A 202 -32.13 -6.57 -1.36
C PHE A 202 -31.94 -7.81 -2.24
N SER A 203 -32.89 -8.11 -3.13
CA SER A 203 -32.79 -9.28 -4.01
C SER A 203 -31.67 -9.13 -5.04
N GLU A 204 -31.48 -7.92 -5.58
CA GLU A 204 -30.37 -7.63 -6.51
C GLU A 204 -29.02 -7.82 -5.83
N ILE A 205 -28.82 -7.20 -4.66
CA ILE A 205 -27.54 -7.30 -3.95
C ILE A 205 -27.28 -8.70 -3.39
N LYS A 206 -28.34 -9.41 -2.98
CA LYS A 206 -28.25 -10.83 -2.59
C LYS A 206 -27.76 -11.67 -3.76
N ALA A 207 -28.33 -11.50 -4.95
CA ALA A 207 -27.93 -12.27 -6.13
C ALA A 207 -26.48 -12.01 -6.52
N ILE A 208 -26.00 -10.77 -6.42
CA ILE A 208 -24.59 -10.42 -6.65
C ILE A 208 -23.69 -11.07 -5.60
N PHE A 209 -24.05 -10.95 -4.31
CA PHE A 209 -23.27 -11.51 -3.21
C PHE A 209 -23.17 -13.04 -3.29
N THR A 210 -24.30 -13.73 -3.47
CA THR A 210 -24.33 -15.20 -3.56
C THR A 210 -23.68 -15.67 -4.85
N GLY A 211 -23.95 -15.01 -5.98
CA GLY A 211 -23.34 -15.33 -7.27
C GLY A 211 -21.82 -15.19 -7.23
N PHE A 212 -21.28 -14.19 -6.52
CA PHE A 212 -19.84 -14.05 -6.30
C PHE A 212 -19.27 -15.24 -5.52
N LEU A 213 -19.87 -15.62 -4.39
CA LEU A 213 -19.41 -16.75 -3.59
C LEU A 213 -19.51 -18.09 -4.35
N GLU A 214 -20.58 -18.28 -5.11
CA GLU A 214 -20.81 -19.46 -5.96
C GLU A 214 -19.81 -19.54 -7.12
N SER A 215 -19.44 -18.40 -7.71
CA SER A 215 -18.40 -18.33 -8.76
C SER A 215 -17.01 -18.74 -8.24
N LEU A 216 -16.81 -18.69 -6.93
CA LEU A 216 -15.61 -19.17 -6.24
C LEU A 216 -15.79 -20.57 -5.63
N TRP A 217 -16.93 -21.24 -5.90
CA TRP A 217 -17.32 -22.54 -5.35
C TRP A 217 -17.30 -22.63 -3.82
N LEU A 218 -17.54 -21.50 -3.13
CA LEU A 218 -17.56 -21.46 -1.67
C LEU A 218 -18.87 -21.99 -1.12
N LYS A 219 -18.78 -22.74 -0.02
CA LYS A 219 -19.96 -23.10 0.79
C LYS A 219 -20.26 -21.95 1.74
N TYR A 220 -21.53 -21.56 1.83
CA TYR A 220 -21.93 -20.46 2.70
C TYR A 220 -23.34 -20.70 3.25
N GLU A 221 -23.60 -20.13 4.42
CA GLU A 221 -24.92 -20.05 5.04
C GLU A 221 -25.30 -18.58 5.19
N ILE A 222 -26.49 -18.19 4.73
CA ILE A 222 -26.98 -16.83 4.89
C ILE A 222 -27.80 -16.73 6.17
N LYS A 223 -27.40 -15.81 7.04
CA LYS A 223 -28.09 -15.50 8.30
C LYS A 223 -28.62 -14.08 8.26
N ARG A 224 -29.72 -13.85 8.97
CA ARG A 224 -30.23 -12.49 9.16
C ARG A 224 -29.27 -11.74 10.09
N GLU A 225 -28.92 -10.53 9.69
CA GLU A 225 -28.02 -9.64 10.43
C GLU A 225 -28.76 -8.35 10.77
N GLU A 226 -28.38 -7.69 11.87
CA GLU A 226 -28.81 -6.32 12.15
C GLU A 226 -27.61 -5.40 12.20
N HIS A 227 -27.60 -4.38 11.35
CA HIS A 227 -26.50 -3.43 11.25
C HIS A 227 -27.06 -2.02 11.03
N GLY A 228 -26.59 -1.05 11.83
CA GLY A 228 -27.18 0.30 11.90
C GLY A 228 -27.16 1.08 10.58
N SER A 229 -26.23 0.75 9.69
CA SER A 229 -26.14 1.35 8.35
C SER A 229 -27.21 0.88 7.37
N PHE A 230 -27.90 -0.23 7.65
CA PHE A 230 -28.84 -0.87 6.74
C PHE A 230 -30.29 -0.76 7.25
N ILE A 231 -31.25 -0.94 6.35
CA ILE A 231 -32.68 -1.00 6.72
C ILE A 231 -32.90 -2.22 7.62
N LYS A 232 -33.60 -2.02 8.74
CA LYS A 232 -33.93 -3.10 9.69
C LYS A 232 -34.63 -4.25 8.97
N GLY A 233 -34.06 -5.45 9.07
CA GLY A 233 -34.57 -6.66 8.40
C GLY A 233 -34.21 -6.81 6.92
N ARG A 234 -33.48 -5.86 6.32
CA ARG A 234 -32.94 -5.94 4.95
C ARG A 234 -31.42 -5.96 4.94
N CYS A 235 -30.86 -6.67 5.93
CA CYS A 235 -29.43 -6.96 6.06
C CYS A 235 -29.26 -8.44 6.38
N ALA A 236 -28.23 -9.05 5.79
CA ALA A 236 -27.88 -10.43 5.99
C ALA A 236 -26.36 -10.61 5.94
N SER A 237 -25.88 -11.65 6.59
CA SER A 237 -24.47 -11.98 6.68
C SER A 237 -24.22 -13.44 6.28
N SER A 238 -22.98 -13.71 5.93
CA SER A 238 -22.40 -15.05 5.82
C SER A 238 -21.09 -15.08 6.62
N GLU A 239 -20.42 -16.22 6.61
CA GLU A 239 -19.10 -16.38 7.22
C GLU A 239 -18.06 -15.43 6.62
N TYR A 240 -18.27 -14.96 5.39
CA TYR A 240 -17.31 -14.16 4.63
C TYR A 240 -17.59 -12.66 4.65
N GLY A 241 -18.74 -12.21 5.17
CA GLY A 241 -19.11 -10.80 5.16
C GLY A 241 -20.61 -10.55 5.22
N PHE A 242 -21.05 -9.38 4.82
CA PHE A 242 -22.46 -8.96 4.92
C PHE A 242 -22.92 -8.13 3.71
N PHE A 243 -24.23 -8.05 3.53
CA PHE A 243 -24.87 -7.27 2.48
C PHE A 243 -26.25 -6.78 2.89
N GLY A 244 -26.76 -5.77 2.18
CA GLY A 244 -28.11 -5.28 2.42
C GLY A 244 -28.47 -3.99 1.70
N GLU A 245 -29.65 -3.46 2.03
CA GLU A 245 -30.12 -2.13 1.61
C GLU A 245 -29.70 -1.08 2.64
N ILE A 246 -28.99 -0.04 2.20
CA ILE A 246 -28.54 1.06 3.05
C ILE A 246 -29.77 1.80 3.57
N SER A 247 -29.74 2.18 4.86
CA SER A 247 -30.85 2.87 5.51
C SER A 247 -31.07 4.28 4.93
N PRO A 248 -32.32 4.79 4.89
CA PRO A 248 -32.61 6.15 4.45
C PRO A 248 -31.81 7.22 5.21
N VAL A 249 -31.60 7.02 6.52
CA VAL A 249 -30.79 7.93 7.36
C VAL A 249 -29.36 8.03 6.83
N VAL A 250 -28.74 6.91 6.45
CA VAL A 250 -27.39 6.93 5.89
C VAL A 250 -27.39 7.54 4.48
N ILE A 251 -28.37 7.22 3.64
CA ILE A 251 -28.51 7.83 2.30
C ILE A 251 -28.57 9.37 2.43
N GLU A 252 -29.38 9.89 3.36
CA GLU A 252 -29.50 11.32 3.66
C GLU A 252 -28.18 11.91 4.21
N ASN A 253 -27.49 11.21 5.12
CA ASN A 253 -26.19 11.66 5.66
C ASN A 253 -25.11 11.80 4.57
N PHE A 254 -25.22 11.05 3.48
CA PHE A 254 -24.35 11.16 2.30
C PHE A 254 -24.92 12.06 1.19
N GLY A 255 -26.06 12.71 1.44
CA GLY A 255 -26.70 13.63 0.50
C GLY A 255 -27.06 12.97 -0.83
N LEU A 256 -27.37 11.68 -0.79
CA LEU A 256 -27.80 10.85 -1.92
C LEU A 256 -29.33 10.84 -2.01
N GLU A 257 -29.86 10.67 -3.21
CA GLU A 257 -31.31 10.65 -3.46
C GLU A 257 -31.81 9.26 -3.93
N MET A 258 -30.90 8.45 -4.46
CA MET A 258 -31.22 7.12 -4.95
C MET A 258 -31.10 6.07 -3.85
N PRO A 259 -31.93 5.01 -3.88
CA PRO A 259 -31.68 3.81 -3.09
C PRO A 259 -30.28 3.25 -3.35
N VAL A 260 -29.63 2.80 -2.29
CA VAL A 260 -28.29 2.19 -2.35
C VAL A 260 -28.32 0.83 -1.67
N THR A 261 -27.75 -0.17 -2.33
CA THR A 261 -27.42 -1.46 -1.73
C THR A 261 -25.92 -1.64 -1.67
N ALA A 262 -25.45 -2.41 -0.70
CA ALA A 262 -24.03 -2.62 -0.48
C ALA A 262 -23.72 -4.03 0.00
N PHE A 263 -22.50 -4.47 -0.25
CA PHE A 263 -21.92 -5.63 0.40
C PHE A 263 -20.45 -5.40 0.74
N GLU A 264 -19.95 -6.14 1.72
CA GLU A 264 -18.53 -6.22 2.07
C GLU A 264 -18.15 -7.66 2.42
N LEU A 265 -16.96 -8.08 1.98
CA LEU A 265 -16.39 -9.42 2.11
C LEU A 265 -14.94 -9.35 2.58
N ASP A 266 -14.52 -10.31 3.40
CA ASP A 266 -13.12 -10.52 3.81
C ASP A 266 -12.42 -11.46 2.81
N LEU A 267 -11.51 -10.91 2.01
CA LEU A 267 -10.77 -11.68 1.00
C LEU A 267 -9.68 -12.56 1.61
N ASN A 268 -9.13 -12.21 2.77
CA ASN A 268 -8.18 -13.09 3.46
C ASN A 268 -8.88 -14.36 3.94
N LEU A 269 -10.10 -14.25 4.46
CA LEU A 269 -10.89 -15.40 4.88
C LEU A 269 -11.34 -16.24 3.69
N ILE A 270 -11.78 -15.61 2.61
CA ILE A 270 -12.13 -16.32 1.38
C ILE A 270 -10.92 -17.07 0.81
N PHE A 271 -9.76 -16.42 0.71
CA PHE A 271 -8.56 -17.04 0.15
C PHE A 271 -8.11 -18.29 0.92
N LYS A 272 -8.25 -18.30 2.25
CA LYS A 272 -7.98 -19.49 3.08
C LYS A 272 -8.88 -20.70 2.74
N ASN A 273 -10.04 -20.45 2.13
CA ASN A 273 -11.01 -21.47 1.74
C ASN A 273 -11.02 -21.74 0.22
N PHE A 274 -10.43 -20.85 -0.59
CA PHE A 274 -10.41 -20.86 -2.06
C PHE A 274 -9.59 -22.01 -2.71
N GLY A 275 -8.99 -22.91 -1.92
CA GLY A 275 -8.19 -24.03 -2.43
C GLY A 275 -8.31 -25.33 -1.63
N LYS A 276 -9.36 -25.48 -0.81
CA LYS A 276 -9.66 -26.73 -0.09
C LYS A 276 -10.62 -27.66 -0.85
N ILE A 277 -10.77 -27.44 -2.16
CA ILE A 277 -11.60 -28.23 -3.07
C ILE A 277 -10.69 -28.80 -4.15
#